data_AF-A0A2I3G2J8-F1
#
_entry.id   AF-A0A2I3G2J8-F1
#
_cell.length_a   1.000
_cell.length_b   1.000
_cell.length_c   1.000
_cell.angle_alpha   90.00
_cell.angle_beta   90.00
_cell.angle_gamma   90.00
#
_symmetry.space_group_name_H-M   'P 1'
#
loop_
_entity.id
_entity.type
_entity.pdbx_description
1 polymer ?
#
loop_
_entity_poly.entity_id
_entity_poly.type
_entity_poly.pdbx_seq_one_letter_code
_entity_poly.pdbx_strand_id
1 'polypeptide(L)'
;MTEWETAAPAVAETPDIKLFGKWSTDDVQINDISLQAIWLLCTGAREAAFRNIKTIAECLADELINAAKGSSNSYAIKKKDELERVAKSNR
;
A
#
# COMPACT_ATOMS: atom_id res chain seq x y z
N MET A 1 -6.05 -17.66 -32.76
CA MET A 1 -5.06 -16.75 -32.16
C MET A 1 -5.50 -16.58 -30.72
N THR A 2 -4.85 -17.33 -29.84
CA THR A 2 -5.33 -17.71 -28.51
C THR A 2 -5.47 -16.54 -27.56
N GLU A 3 -6.54 -16.65 -26.78
CA GLU A 3 -6.97 -15.76 -25.71
C GLU A 3 -5.90 -15.58 -24.63
N TRP A 4 -5.57 -14.31 -24.38
CA TRP A 4 -5.21 -13.70 -23.11
C TRP A 4 -5.11 -14.64 -21.88
N GLU A 5 -3.93 -15.20 -21.62
CA GLU A 5 -3.59 -15.58 -20.25
C GLU A 5 -3.47 -14.30 -19.43
N THR A 6 -4.53 -13.95 -18.69
CA THR A 6 -4.39 -13.04 -17.56
C THR A 6 -3.56 -13.78 -16.52
N ALA A 7 -2.24 -13.64 -16.61
CA ALA A 7 -1.37 -13.96 -15.51
C ALA A 7 -1.84 -13.12 -14.32
N ALA A 8 -2.52 -13.76 -13.36
CA ALA A 8 -2.77 -13.17 -12.06
C ALA A 8 -1.44 -12.61 -11.56
N PRO A 9 -1.37 -11.34 -11.10
CA PRO A 9 -0.12 -10.81 -10.59
C PRO A 9 0.30 -11.73 -9.44
N ALA A 10 1.43 -12.41 -9.62
CA ALA A 10 2.06 -13.19 -8.57
C ALA A 10 2.13 -12.27 -7.33
N VAL A 11 1.55 -12.71 -6.22
CA VAL A 11 1.60 -12.00 -4.95
C VAL A 11 3.06 -11.98 -4.53
N ALA A 12 3.78 -10.98 -5.00
CA ALA A 12 5.21 -10.86 -4.80
C ALA A 12 5.39 -10.44 -3.35
N GLU A 13 5.77 -11.38 -2.49
CA GLU A 13 6.10 -11.08 -1.10
C GLU A 13 7.21 -10.02 -1.10
N THR A 14 6.88 -8.80 -0.68
CA THR A 14 7.87 -7.75 -0.52
C THR A 14 8.80 -8.15 0.62
N PRO A 15 10.12 -7.96 0.49
CA PRO A 15 11.06 -8.34 1.53
C PRO A 15 10.72 -7.64 2.86
N ASP A 16 10.78 -8.41 3.95
CA ASP A 16 10.53 -7.92 5.31
C ASP A 16 11.53 -6.80 5.67
N ILE A 17 11.02 -5.62 5.99
CA ILE A 17 11.84 -4.46 6.38
C ILE A 17 11.98 -4.45 7.89
N LYS A 18 13.19 -4.74 8.35
CA LYS A 18 13.52 -4.70 9.77
C LYS A 18 14.08 -3.35 10.20
N LEU A 19 13.51 -2.78 11.25
CA LEU A 19 14.04 -1.60 11.91
C LEU A 19 15.40 -1.94 12.54
N PHE A 20 16.42 -1.17 12.17
CA PHE A 20 17.83 -1.42 12.53
C PHE A 20 18.33 -2.85 12.22
N GLY A 21 17.69 -3.55 11.27
CA GLY A 21 18.01 -4.93 10.93
C GLY A 21 17.58 -5.97 11.97
N LYS A 22 16.90 -5.58 13.05
CA LYS A 22 16.59 -6.45 14.18
C LYS A 22 15.10 -6.61 14.51
N TRP A 23 14.29 -5.56 14.32
CA TRP A 23 12.90 -5.53 14.78
C TRP A 23 11.94 -5.52 13.59
N SER A 24 10.90 -6.36 13.60
CA SER A 24 9.82 -6.30 12.59
C SER A 24 8.95 -5.06 12.80
N THR A 25 8.29 -4.60 11.73
CA THR A 25 7.30 -3.51 11.76
C THR A 25 5.85 -4.00 11.80
N ASP A 26 5.60 -5.31 11.77
CA ASP A 26 4.25 -5.88 11.56
C ASP A 26 3.25 -5.50 12.67
N ASP A 27 3.71 -5.51 13.93
CA ASP A 27 2.87 -5.25 15.10
C ASP A 27 2.90 -3.77 15.55
N VAL A 28 3.53 -2.88 14.77
CA VAL A 28 3.67 -1.47 15.14
C VAL A 28 2.32 -0.76 14.99
N GLN A 29 1.76 -0.32 16.12
CA GLN A 29 0.52 0.45 16.14
C GLN A 29 0.83 1.94 15.96
N ILE A 30 0.21 2.56 14.94
CA ILE A 30 0.28 4.00 14.70
C ILE A 30 -1.01 4.63 15.22
N ASN A 31 -0.91 5.36 16.34
CA ASN A 31 -2.07 5.96 17.00
C ASN A 31 -2.51 7.29 16.34
N ASP A 32 -1.57 8.05 15.78
CA ASP A 32 -1.88 9.32 15.13
C ASP A 32 -2.35 9.11 13.68
N ILE A 33 -3.51 9.67 13.35
CA ILE A 33 -4.13 9.49 12.04
C ILE A 33 -3.31 10.08 10.90
N SER A 34 -2.61 11.19 11.14
CA SER A 34 -1.78 11.85 10.13
C SER A 34 -0.53 11.01 9.85
N LEU A 35 0.07 10.45 10.89
CA LEU A 35 1.19 9.53 10.78
C LEU A 35 0.80 8.24 10.08
N GLN A 36 -0.40 7.71 10.37
CA GLN A 36 -0.89 6.50 9.72
C GLN A 36 -1.12 6.71 8.21
N ALA A 37 -1.62 7.89 7.82
CA ALA A 37 -1.79 8.23 6.41
C ALA A 37 -0.46 8.24 5.65
N ILE A 38 0.59 8.85 6.24
CA ILE A 38 1.93 8.88 5.64
C ILE A 38 2.50 7.46 5.50
N TRP A 39 2.36 6.65 6.55
CA TRP A 39 2.84 5.26 6.52
C TRP A 39 2.16 4.44 5.42
N LEU A 40 0.84 4.55 5.27
CA LEU A 40 0.08 3.85 4.23
C LEU A 40 0.49 4.28 2.82
N LEU A 41 0.72 5.57 2.58
CA LEU A 41 1.19 6.09 1.29
C LEU A 41 2.58 5.55 0.93
N CYS A 42 3.51 5.57 1.89
CA CYS A 42 4.86 5.04 1.68
C CYS A 42 4.86 3.52 1.45
N THR A 43 4.03 2.78 2.18
CA THR A 43 3.88 1.33 2.00
C THR A 43 3.31 1.01 0.61
N GLY A 44 2.25 1.70 0.19
CA GLY A 44 1.66 1.53 -1.14
C GLY A 44 2.65 1.83 -2.27
N ALA A 45 3.40 2.93 -2.15
CA ALA A 45 4.44 3.29 -3.11
C ALA A 45 5.57 2.26 -3.19
N ARG A 46 5.99 1.71 -2.04
CA ARG A 46 7.00 0.65 -1.98
C ARG A 46 6.53 -0.63 -2.65
N GLU A 47 5.31 -1.08 -2.32
CA GLU A 47 4.72 -2.28 -2.90
C GLU A 47 4.55 -2.13 -4.42
N ALA A 48 4.07 -0.96 -4.88
CA ALA A 48 3.88 -0.69 -6.31
C ALA A 48 5.21 -0.61 -7.09
N ALA A 49 6.30 -0.19 -6.44
CA ALA A 49 7.63 -0.10 -7.05
C ALA A 49 8.35 -1.45 -7.12
N PHE A 50 7.96 -2.45 -6.30
CA PHE A 50 8.64 -3.73 -6.25
C PHE A 50 8.47 -4.49 -7.58
N ARG A 51 9.59 -4.81 -8.24
CA ARG A 51 9.63 -5.47 -9.56
C ARG A 51 8.88 -4.68 -10.65
N ASN A 52 8.81 -3.36 -10.52
CA ASN A 52 8.20 -2.47 -11.51
C ASN A 52 9.27 -1.76 -12.36
N ILE A 53 8.90 -1.38 -13.58
CA ILE A 53 9.72 -0.51 -14.44
C ILE A 53 9.73 0.94 -13.94
N LYS A 54 8.63 1.37 -13.31
CA LYS A 54 8.54 2.68 -12.67
C LYS A 54 9.46 2.74 -11.45
N THR A 55 10.13 3.88 -11.31
CA THR A 55 10.91 4.20 -10.12
C THR A 55 10.01 4.38 -8.89
N ILE A 56 10.58 4.24 -7.69
CA ILE A 56 9.85 4.51 -6.44
C ILE A 56 9.28 5.94 -6.38
N ALA A 57 9.97 6.90 -7.01
CA ALA A 57 9.50 8.29 -7.09
C ALA A 57 8.24 8.41 -7.96
N GLU A 58 8.18 7.73 -9.11
CA GLU A 58 7.00 7.70 -9.97
C GLU A 58 5.84 6.97 -9.30
N CYS A 59 6.09 5.83 -8.65
CA CYS A 59 5.08 5.11 -7.89
C CYS A 59 4.52 5.94 -6.73
N LEU A 60 5.37 6.70 -6.03
CA LEU A 60 4.94 7.61 -4.96
C LEU A 60 4.11 8.78 -5.52
N ALA A 61 4.51 9.35 -6.66
CA ALA A 61 3.75 10.41 -7.31
C ALA A 61 2.36 9.94 -7.74
N ASP A 62 2.27 8.75 -8.35
CA ASP A 62 1.00 8.14 -8.72
C ASP A 62 0.11 7.88 -7.49
N GLU A 63 0.70 7.38 -6.40
CA GLU A 63 -0.01 7.12 -5.15
C GLU A 63 -0.56 8.42 -4.54
N LEU A 64 0.23 9.50 -4.49
CA LEU A 64 -0.21 10.81 -3.99
C LEU A 64 -1.34 11.41 -4.84
N ILE A 65 -1.23 11.33 -6.17
CA ILE A 65 -2.27 11.83 -7.09
C ILE A 65 -3.57 11.05 -6.93
N ASN A 66 -3.50 9.72 -6.82
CA ASN A 66 -4.67 8.87 -6.63
C ASN A 66 -5.31 9.08 -5.25
N ALA A 67 -4.49 9.23 -4.20
CA ALA A 67 -4.97 9.52 -2.85
C ALA A 67 -5.69 10.87 -2.78
N ALA A 68 -5.11 11.92 -3.39
CA ALA A 68 -5.73 13.25 -3.44
C ALA A 68 -7.09 13.25 -4.16
N LYS A 69 -7.28 12.35 -5.13
CA LYS A 69 -8.55 12.15 -5.84
C LYS A 69 -9.55 11.25 -5.09
N GLY A 70 -9.17 10.68 -3.94
CA GLY A 70 -9.97 9.67 -3.25
C GLY A 70 -10.19 8.41 -4.09
N SER A 71 -9.27 8.09 -5.00
CA SER A 71 -9.41 6.94 -5.90
C SER A 71 -9.09 5.63 -5.18
N SER A 72 -9.87 4.59 -5.45
CA SER A 72 -9.59 3.21 -5.02
C SER A 72 -8.32 2.61 -5.66
N ASN A 73 -7.71 3.29 -6.63
CA ASN A 73 -6.39 2.91 -7.13
C ASN A 73 -5.29 3.15 -6.09
N SER A 74 -5.48 4.11 -5.16
CA SER A 74 -4.54 4.33 -4.07
C SER A 74 -4.62 3.22 -3.03
N TYR A 75 -3.45 2.72 -2.63
CA TYR A 75 -3.32 1.80 -1.52
C TYR A 75 -3.85 2.40 -0.22
N ALA A 76 -3.46 3.65 0.07
CA ALA A 76 -3.84 4.33 1.30
C ALA A 76 -5.36 4.51 1.42
N ILE A 77 -6.04 4.87 0.34
CA ILE A 77 -7.51 5.01 0.32
C ILE A 77 -8.18 3.66 0.56
N LYS A 78 -7.78 2.60 -0.16
CA LYS A 78 -8.33 1.25 0.03
C LYS A 78 -8.22 0.78 1.49
N LYS A 79 -7.04 0.95 2.09
CA LYS A 79 -6.79 0.50 3.47
C LYS A 79 -7.55 1.33 4.50
N LYS A 80 -7.62 2.64 4.29
CA LYS A 80 -8.46 3.52 5.11
C LYS A 80 -9.93 3.08 5.08
N ASP A 81 -10.49 2.88 3.89
CA ASP A 81 -11.90 2.50 3.73
C ASP A 81 -12.18 1.11 4.31
N GLU A 82 -11.23 0.17 4.17
CA GLU A 82 -11.29 -1.15 4.80
C GLU A 82 -11.36 -1.04 6.33
N LEU A 83 -10.49 -0.23 6.95
CA LEU A 83 -10.46 0.00 8.39
C LEU A 83 -11.76 0.66 8.89
N GLU A 84 -12.26 1.67 8.19
CA GLU A 84 -13.52 2.32 8.53
C GLU A 84 -14.72 1.37 8.41
N ARG A 85 -14.72 0.50 7.39
CA ARG A 85 -15.75 -0.52 7.22
C ARG A 85 -15.74 -1.54 8.36
N VAL A 86 -14.56 -2.02 8.77
CA VAL A 86 -14.40 -2.94 9.90
C VAL A 86 -14.84 -2.27 11.20
N ALA A 87 -14.45 -1.02 11.44
CA ALA A 87 -14.85 -0.26 12.62
C ALA A 87 -16.37 -0.07 12.70
N LYS A 88 -17.05 0.19 11.57
CA LYS A 88 -18.52 0.28 11.49
C LYS A 88 -19.20 -1.06 11.74
N SER A 89 -18.62 -2.17 11.30
CA SER A 89 -19.18 -3.52 11.48
C SER A 89 -19.06 -4.02 12.92
N ASN A 90 -18.06 -3.54 13.66
CA ASN A 90 -17.81 -3.94 15.06
C ASN A 90 -18.61 -3.09 16.07
N ARG A 91 -19.47 -2.20 15.59
CA ARG A 91 -20.34 -1.34 16.38
C ARG A 91 -21.79 -1.79 16.26
#